data_AF-A0A2T0AXP0-F1
#
_entry.id   AF-A0A2T0AXP0-F1
#
_cell.length_a   1.000
_cell.length_b   1.000
_cell.length_c   1.000
_cell.angle_alpha   90.00
_cell.angle_beta   90.00
_cell.angle_gamma   90.00
#
_symmetry.space_group_name_H-M   'P 1'
#
loop_
_entity.id
_entity.type
_entity.pdbx_description
1 polymer ?
#
loop_
_entity_poly.entity_id
_entity_poly.type
_entity_poly.pdbx_seq_one_letter_code
_entity_poly.pdbx_strand_id
1 'polypeptide(L)'
;MLRNERLENEILQRIDALIQHAISVNNEDETARARDLARGVNMVEELGDLLLEILEGKEEHLQALLEQLVAQRLPERRILQSFGNFPGDIHYIIGEGVSRYLKKRHENKQLENDPPPVEEKAAIPEPDSFSENATDDTSTPDDTSTPSVPQPEPAPHEFTCQAREALRLALLQAYPDEEIIADYETRGGKIDFFLPRLQLGFELVGTRYDWRHDFYCRRQGISIRKVAPDELANPIYLARRLRREAYWRQTT
;
A
#
# COMPACT_ATOMS: atom_id res chain seq x y z
N MET A 1 -7.60 -15.28 17.51
CA MET A 1 -6.98 -15.17 16.17
C MET A 1 -7.80 -14.29 15.22
N LEU A 2 -9.12 -14.47 15.03
CA LEU A 2 -9.94 -13.63 14.12
C LEU A 2 -9.98 -12.11 14.40
N ARG A 3 -9.75 -11.69 15.65
CA ARG A 3 -9.78 -10.26 16.03
C ARG A 3 -8.59 -9.48 15.46
N ASN A 4 -7.40 -10.09 15.48
CA ASN A 4 -6.17 -9.45 14.99
C ASN A 4 -6.18 -9.34 13.47
N GLU A 5 -6.69 -10.36 12.76
CA GLU A 5 -6.83 -10.31 11.30
C GLU A 5 -7.79 -9.19 10.84
N ARG A 6 -8.85 -8.91 11.60
CA ARG A 6 -9.77 -7.81 11.30
C ARG A 6 -9.12 -6.44 11.54
N LEU A 7 -8.45 -6.28 12.68
CA LEU A 7 -7.72 -5.05 13.02
C LEU A 7 -6.61 -4.76 12.01
N GLU A 8 -5.83 -5.77 11.63
CA GLU A 8 -4.77 -5.64 10.64
C GLU A 8 -5.34 -5.19 9.29
N ASN A 9 -6.42 -5.81 8.82
CA ASN A 9 -7.07 -5.39 7.58
C ASN A 9 -7.61 -3.95 7.65
N GLU A 10 -8.18 -3.55 8.78
CA GLU A 10 -8.67 -2.19 8.98
C GLU A 10 -7.53 -1.16 8.95
N ILE A 11 -6.42 -1.44 9.63
CA ILE A 11 -5.22 -0.60 9.62
C ILE A 11 -4.69 -0.45 8.21
N LEU A 12 -4.58 -1.55 7.48
CA LEU A 12 -4.07 -1.54 6.11
C LEU A 12 -4.98 -0.73 5.17
N GLN A 13 -6.31 -0.85 5.30
CA GLN A 13 -7.26 -0.05 4.53
C GLN A 13 -7.15 1.46 4.84
N ARG A 14 -7.00 1.81 6.12
CA ARG A 14 -6.82 3.22 6.54
C ARG A 14 -5.50 3.79 6.04
N ILE A 15 -4.44 2.99 5.98
CA ILE A 15 -3.14 3.39 5.42
C ILE A 15 -3.23 3.60 3.90
N ASP A 16 -3.93 2.72 3.18
CA ASP A 16 -4.17 2.92 1.74
C ASP A 16 -4.95 4.23 1.49
N ALA A 17 -5.97 4.50 2.30
CA ALA A 17 -6.74 5.75 2.22
C ALA A 17 -5.88 6.99 2.55
N LEU A 18 -4.99 6.89 3.54
CA LEU A 18 -4.03 7.96 3.88
C LEU A 18 -3.10 8.27 2.71
N ILE A 19 -2.57 7.24 2.05
CA ILE A 19 -1.69 7.38 0.88
C ILE A 19 -2.45 8.04 -0.27
N GLN A 20 -3.67 7.59 -0.56
CA GLN A 20 -4.51 8.19 -1.60
C GLN A 20 -4.80 9.67 -1.30
N HIS A 21 -5.09 10.00 -0.03
CA HIS A 21 -5.29 11.38 0.37
C HIS A 21 -4.04 12.23 0.14
N ALA A 22 -2.87 11.76 0.56
CA ALA A 22 -1.61 12.47 0.38
C ALA A 22 -1.23 12.64 -1.11
N ILE A 23 -1.60 11.71 -1.99
CA ILE A 23 -1.40 11.87 -3.45
C ILE A 23 -2.31 12.99 -4.01
N SER A 24 -3.55 13.10 -3.52
CA SER A 24 -4.52 14.09 -4.00
C SER A 24 -4.19 15.53 -3.58
N VAL A 25 -3.41 15.74 -2.52
CA VAL A 25 -2.96 17.06 -2.01
C VAL A 25 -2.31 17.93 -3.11
N ASN A 26 -1.73 17.31 -4.14
CA ASN A 26 -0.90 17.99 -5.14
C ASN A 26 -1.69 18.61 -6.31
N ASN A 27 -3.03 18.55 -6.31
CA ASN A 27 -3.88 18.99 -7.42
C ASN A 27 -4.78 20.21 -7.12
N GLU A 28 -4.66 20.84 -5.95
CA GLU A 28 -5.64 21.85 -5.49
C GLU A 28 -4.99 23.17 -4.99
N ASP A 29 -5.81 24.23 -4.89
CA ASP A 29 -5.42 25.54 -4.36
C ASP A 29 -4.85 25.45 -2.92
N GLU A 30 -4.03 26.44 -2.53
CA GLU A 30 -3.32 26.48 -1.22
C GLU A 30 -4.24 26.22 0.00
N THR A 31 -5.48 26.71 -0.05
CA THR A 31 -6.46 26.52 1.04
C THR A 31 -7.04 25.10 1.10
N ALA A 32 -7.09 24.42 -0.05
CA ALA A 32 -7.58 23.06 -0.15
C ALA A 32 -6.48 22.06 0.24
N ARG A 33 -5.24 22.34 -0.18
CA ARG A 33 -4.03 21.66 0.32
C ARG A 33 -3.95 21.66 1.84
N ALA A 34 -4.15 22.80 2.49
CA ALA A 34 -4.11 22.88 3.96
C ALA A 34 -5.21 22.03 4.63
N ARG A 35 -6.41 21.97 4.05
CA ARG A 35 -7.52 21.13 4.55
C ARG A 35 -7.21 19.65 4.40
N ASP A 36 -6.64 19.23 3.28
CA ASP A 36 -6.31 17.83 3.04
C ASP A 36 -5.14 17.35 3.88
N LEU A 37 -4.13 18.19 4.11
CA LEU A 37 -3.07 17.91 5.07
C LEU A 37 -3.64 17.71 6.48
N ALA A 38 -4.53 18.61 6.93
CA ALA A 38 -5.19 18.48 8.24
C ALA A 38 -6.03 17.19 8.33
N ARG A 39 -6.69 16.80 7.24
CA ARG A 39 -7.44 15.55 7.16
C ARG A 39 -6.54 14.33 7.28
N GLY A 40 -5.42 14.30 6.57
CA GLY A 40 -4.42 13.24 6.69
C GLY A 40 -3.87 13.12 8.11
N VAL A 41 -3.60 14.25 8.76
CA VAL A 41 -3.15 14.30 10.17
C VAL A 41 -4.18 13.67 11.10
N ASN A 42 -5.47 13.97 10.93
CA ASN A 42 -6.54 13.37 11.73
C ASN A 42 -6.65 11.84 11.49
N MET A 43 -6.43 11.36 10.26
CA MET A 43 -6.42 9.92 9.98
C MET A 43 -5.28 9.19 10.70
N VAL A 44 -4.10 9.80 10.79
CA VAL A 44 -2.98 9.25 11.56
C VAL A 44 -3.29 9.24 13.05
N GLU A 45 -4.01 10.25 13.56
CA GLU A 45 -4.48 10.28 14.94
C GLU A 45 -5.42 9.11 15.24
N GLU A 46 -6.41 8.84 14.39
CA GLU A 46 -7.31 7.70 14.54
C GLU A 46 -6.60 6.34 14.41
N LEU A 47 -5.58 6.27 13.54
CA LEU A 47 -4.74 5.07 13.39
C LEU A 47 -3.92 4.76 14.64
N GLY A 48 -3.63 5.77 15.47
CA GLY A 48 -2.81 5.63 16.67
C GLY A 48 -3.30 4.55 17.63
N ASP A 49 -4.60 4.55 17.95
CA ASP A 49 -5.19 3.57 18.87
C ASP A 49 -5.12 2.15 18.31
N LEU A 50 -5.43 1.98 17.02
CA LEU A 50 -5.41 0.68 16.34
C LEU A 50 -3.99 0.10 16.29
N LEU A 51 -3.01 0.94 15.96
CA LEU A 51 -1.61 0.54 15.88
C LEU A 51 -1.02 0.25 17.26
N LEU A 52 -1.44 0.97 18.30
CA LEU A 52 -0.99 0.72 19.66
C LEU A 52 -1.60 -0.53 20.28
N GLU A 53 -2.79 -0.96 19.85
CA GLU A 53 -3.32 -2.28 20.19
C GLU A 53 -2.38 -3.39 19.67
N ILE A 54 -1.81 -3.22 18.47
CA ILE A 54 -0.83 -4.17 17.90
C ILE A 54 0.55 -4.04 18.54
N LEU A 55 1.00 -2.82 18.86
CA LEU A 55 2.29 -2.55 19.49
C LEU A 55 2.30 -2.84 20.99
N GLU A 56 1.22 -3.39 21.55
CA GLU A 56 1.06 -3.64 22.99
C GLU A 56 1.35 -2.38 23.84
N GLY A 57 0.98 -1.22 23.30
CA GLY A 57 1.15 0.08 23.96
C GLY A 57 2.53 0.73 23.82
N LYS A 58 3.47 0.17 23.04
CA LYS A 58 4.82 0.75 22.81
C LYS A 58 4.76 1.97 21.89
N GLU A 59 4.60 3.15 22.49
CA GLU A 59 4.47 4.45 21.82
C GLU A 59 5.72 4.80 20.97
N GLU A 60 6.92 4.40 21.42
CA GLU A 60 8.18 4.67 20.74
C GLU A 60 8.32 4.03 19.34
N HIS A 61 7.49 3.04 19.03
CA HIS A 61 7.50 2.34 17.75
C HIS A 61 6.39 2.81 16.79
N LEU A 62 5.46 3.66 17.25
CA LEU A 62 4.28 4.05 16.49
C LEU A 62 4.64 4.74 15.18
N GLN A 63 5.52 5.74 15.24
CA GLN A 63 5.95 6.48 14.05
C GLN A 63 6.70 5.58 13.06
N ALA A 64 7.66 4.81 13.54
CA ALA A 64 8.45 3.91 12.69
C ALA A 64 7.58 2.85 12.01
N LEU A 65 6.58 2.32 12.71
CA LEU A 65 5.63 1.36 12.14
C LEU A 65 4.76 2.01 11.05
N LEU A 66 4.24 3.22 11.29
CA LEU A 66 3.48 3.98 10.29
C LEU A 66 4.30 4.25 9.03
N GLU A 67 5.53 4.75 9.20
CA GLU A 67 6.46 5.00 8.09
C GLU A 67 6.75 3.71 7.31
N GLN A 68 6.97 2.60 8.00
CA GLN A 68 7.22 1.30 7.37
C GLN A 68 5.99 0.79 6.61
N LEU A 69 4.81 0.86 7.19
CA LEU A 69 3.57 0.39 6.55
C LEU A 69 3.25 1.24 5.32
N VAL A 70 3.43 2.55 5.40
CA VAL A 70 3.32 3.43 4.24
C VAL A 70 4.34 3.04 3.19
N ALA A 71 5.62 2.92 3.53
CA ALA A 71 6.67 2.56 2.58
C ALA A 71 6.43 1.20 1.88
N GLN A 72 5.83 0.24 2.57
CA GLN A 72 5.44 -1.05 2.00
C GLN A 72 4.30 -0.96 0.99
N ARG A 73 3.46 0.07 1.08
CA ARG A 73 2.27 0.29 0.24
C ARG A 73 2.52 1.23 -0.93
N LEU A 74 3.64 1.96 -0.92
CA LEU A 74 3.93 2.91 -1.98
C LEU A 74 4.41 2.23 -3.28
N PRO A 75 3.98 2.75 -4.44
CA PRO A 75 4.54 2.37 -5.72
C PRO A 75 6.02 2.78 -5.83
N GLU A 76 6.74 2.28 -6.84
CA GLU A 76 8.16 2.55 -7.02
C GLU A 76 8.51 4.04 -6.96
N ARG A 77 9.68 4.37 -6.41
CA ARG A 77 10.13 5.75 -6.14
C ARG A 77 10.07 6.67 -7.37
N ARG A 78 10.15 6.12 -8.59
CA ARG A 78 10.00 6.85 -9.85
C ARG A 78 8.57 7.33 -10.10
N ILE A 79 7.57 6.53 -9.71
CA ILE A 79 6.14 6.87 -9.77
C ILE A 79 5.80 7.88 -8.67
N LEU A 80 6.48 7.83 -7.52
CA LEU A 80 6.31 8.84 -6.48
C LEU A 80 6.84 10.22 -6.87
N GLN A 81 7.90 10.28 -7.68
CA GLN A 81 8.45 11.54 -8.19
C GLN A 81 7.50 12.28 -9.15
N SER A 82 6.55 11.58 -9.77
CA SER A 82 5.48 12.23 -10.54
C SER A 82 4.42 12.91 -9.68
N PHE A 83 4.39 12.68 -8.36
CA PHE A 83 3.40 13.26 -7.44
C PHE A 83 3.92 14.48 -6.66
N GLY A 84 4.74 15.33 -7.29
CA GLY A 84 5.18 16.62 -6.71
C GLY A 84 5.83 16.48 -5.33
N ASN A 85 5.25 17.13 -4.31
CA ASN A 85 5.78 17.14 -2.94
C ASN A 85 5.30 15.96 -2.07
N PHE A 86 4.70 14.93 -2.66
CA PHE A 86 4.13 13.78 -1.95
C PHE A 86 5.03 13.21 -0.82
N PRO A 87 6.35 12.95 -1.03
CA PRO A 87 7.19 12.42 0.04
C PRO A 87 7.28 13.37 1.25
N GLY A 88 7.34 14.68 1.01
CA GLY A 88 7.35 15.67 2.08
C GLY A 88 6.02 15.73 2.81
N ASP A 89 4.92 15.72 2.05
CA ASP A 89 3.57 15.83 2.60
C ASP A 89 3.21 14.60 3.45
N ILE A 90 3.56 13.37 3.01
CA ILE A 90 3.30 12.16 3.79
C ILE A 90 4.14 12.09 5.07
N HIS A 91 5.42 12.51 5.02
CA HIS A 91 6.25 12.59 6.22
C HIS A 91 5.72 13.62 7.22
N TYR A 92 5.26 14.78 6.73
CA TYR A 92 4.63 15.79 7.56
C TYR A 92 3.35 15.25 8.23
N ILE A 93 2.46 14.64 7.45
CA ILE A 93 1.20 14.07 7.96
C ILE A 93 1.45 13.03 9.06
N ILE A 94 2.40 12.12 8.86
CA ILE A 94 2.75 11.10 9.86
C ILE A 94 3.34 11.74 11.11
N GLY A 95 4.34 12.63 10.97
CA GLY A 95 5.02 13.24 12.11
C GLY A 95 4.10 14.11 12.96
N GLU A 96 3.31 14.96 12.32
CA GLU A 96 2.33 15.82 12.99
C GLU A 96 1.19 15.00 13.61
N GLY A 97 0.66 14.00 12.90
CA GLY A 97 -0.42 13.13 13.39
C GLY A 97 -0.03 12.31 14.61
N VAL A 98 1.16 11.70 14.60
CA VAL A 98 1.68 10.95 15.77
C VAL A 98 1.90 11.89 16.96
N SER A 99 2.45 13.08 16.72
CA SER A 99 2.68 14.08 17.77
C SER A 99 1.38 14.52 18.44
N ARG A 100 0.32 14.78 17.64
CA ARG A 100 -1.01 15.13 18.15
C ARG A 100 -1.65 14.00 18.93
N TYR A 101 -1.57 12.79 18.40
CA TYR A 101 -2.10 11.60 19.06
C TYR A 101 -1.47 11.37 20.43
N LEU A 102 -0.13 11.36 20.51
CA LEU A 102 0.58 11.12 21.77
C LEU A 102 0.26 12.22 22.79
N LYS A 103 0.25 13.49 22.35
CA LYS A 103 -0.13 14.62 23.22
C LYS A 103 -1.53 14.43 23.81
N LYS A 104 -2.54 14.16 22.96
CA LYS A 104 -3.92 13.92 23.39
C LYS A 104 -4.04 12.73 24.35
N ARG A 105 -3.27 11.66 24.10
CA ARG A 105 -3.26 10.47 24.97
C ARG A 105 -2.64 10.76 26.34
N HIS A 106 -1.57 11.54 26.40
CA HIS A 106 -0.96 11.95 27.68
C HIS A 106 -1.87 12.91 28.46
N GLU A 107 -2.56 13.82 27.78
CA GLU A 107 -3.55 14.72 28.40
C GLU A 107 -4.74 13.92 28.98
N ASN A 108 -5.27 12.94 28.24
CA ASN A 108 -6.34 12.07 28.73
C ASN A 108 -5.92 11.19 29.91
N LYS A 109 -4.68 10.67 29.91
CA LYS A 109 -4.12 9.92 31.07
C LYS A 109 -3.94 10.80 32.31
N GLN A 110 -3.73 12.11 32.16
CA GLN A 110 -3.62 13.04 33.29
C GLN A 110 -5.00 13.36 33.88
N LEU A 111 -6.03 13.53 33.04
CA LEU A 111 -7.40 13.79 33.48
C LEU A 111 -8.06 12.61 34.21
N GLU A 112 -7.67 11.37 33.90
CA GLU A 112 -8.20 10.16 34.55
C GLU A 112 -7.62 9.90 35.96
N ASN A 113 -6.53 10.57 36.32
CA ASN A 113 -5.87 10.44 37.63
C ASN A 113 -6.27 11.52 38.65
N ASP A 114 -7.07 12.51 38.25
CA ASP A 114 -7.63 13.49 39.18
C ASP A 114 -9.02 13.05 39.67
N PRO A 115 -9.29 13.02 41.00
CA PRO A 115 -10.63 12.74 41.51
C PRO A 115 -11.62 13.81 41.01
N PRO A 116 -12.88 13.44 40.72
CA PRO A 116 -13.85 14.32 40.11
C PRO A 116 -14.00 15.61 40.93
N PRO A 117 -13.96 16.80 40.31
CA PRO A 117 -14.38 18.02 40.97
C PRO A 117 -15.87 17.89 41.27
N VAL A 118 -16.21 18.04 42.54
CA VAL A 118 -17.58 18.14 43.03
C VAL A 118 -18.30 19.23 42.24
N GLU A 119 -19.33 18.85 41.48
CA GLU A 119 -20.23 19.80 40.84
C GLU A 119 -21.04 20.57 41.89
N GLU A 120 -21.41 21.80 41.48
CA GLU A 120 -22.68 22.46 41.73
C GLU A 120 -22.72 23.60 42.76
N LYS A 121 -22.67 24.86 42.27
CA LYS A 121 -23.90 25.65 42.10
C LYS A 121 -23.71 26.98 41.34
N ALA A 122 -24.54 27.13 40.32
CA ALA A 122 -25.29 28.32 39.88
C ALA A 122 -24.54 29.60 39.47
N ALA A 123 -24.70 30.01 38.20
CA ALA A 123 -25.69 31.03 37.83
C ALA A 123 -25.71 31.28 36.30
N ILE A 124 -26.91 31.20 35.73
CA ILE A 124 -27.29 31.72 34.40
C ILE A 124 -27.42 33.26 34.54
N PRO A 125 -27.10 34.06 33.50
CA PRO A 125 -28.18 34.62 32.67
C PRO A 125 -27.85 34.76 31.18
N GLU A 126 -28.81 34.40 30.31
CA GLU A 126 -29.05 35.03 28.99
C GLU A 126 -29.78 36.40 29.20
N PRO A 127 -30.13 37.25 28.19
CA PRO A 127 -30.19 37.06 26.73
C PRO A 127 -29.86 38.29 25.84
N ASP A 128 -30.16 38.12 24.55
CA ASP A 128 -30.51 39.08 23.48
C ASP A 128 -29.40 39.68 22.59
N SER A 129 -29.52 39.45 21.26
CA SER A 129 -30.19 40.40 20.36
C SER A 129 -29.67 40.33 18.89
N PHE A 130 -30.57 39.96 17.95
CA PHE A 130 -30.73 40.45 16.54
C PHE A 130 -29.54 40.35 15.54
N SER A 131 -29.68 40.21 14.21
CA SER A 131 -30.78 40.42 13.25
C SER A 131 -30.48 39.73 11.91
N GLU A 132 -31.55 39.51 11.15
CA GLU A 132 -31.67 39.03 9.77
C GLU A 132 -30.91 39.85 8.69
N ASN A 133 -30.55 39.20 7.57
CA ASN A 133 -31.13 39.55 6.26
C ASN A 133 -30.85 38.53 5.16
N ALA A 134 -31.81 38.44 4.25
CA ALA A 134 -32.01 37.45 3.19
C ALA A 134 -31.62 37.94 1.78
N THR A 135 -31.95 37.11 0.78
CA THR A 135 -31.98 37.28 -0.70
C THR A 135 -30.68 36.93 -1.42
N ASP A 136 -30.60 36.34 -2.62
CA ASP A 136 -31.54 35.82 -3.65
C ASP A 136 -30.65 34.95 -4.59
N ASP A 137 -31.00 33.73 -4.95
CA ASP A 137 -31.54 33.27 -6.26
C ASP A 137 -30.57 33.28 -7.48
N THR A 138 -30.67 32.19 -8.28
CA THR A 138 -30.43 32.04 -9.74
C THR A 138 -29.61 30.80 -10.16
N SER A 139 -30.35 29.72 -10.47
CA SER A 139 -30.35 28.85 -11.68
C SER A 139 -29.08 28.43 -12.46
N THR A 140 -28.99 27.09 -12.62
CA THR A 140 -28.45 26.13 -13.64
C THR A 140 -28.36 26.55 -15.13
N PRO A 141 -27.91 25.71 -16.12
CA PRO A 141 -27.13 24.43 -16.16
C PRO A 141 -26.05 24.36 -17.32
N ASP A 142 -25.34 23.23 -17.47
CA ASP A 142 -25.37 22.31 -18.65
C ASP A 142 -24.03 21.63 -19.10
N ASP A 143 -24.22 20.46 -19.71
CA ASP A 143 -23.38 19.33 -20.16
C ASP A 143 -22.14 19.60 -21.05
N THR A 144 -21.22 18.63 -21.12
CA THR A 144 -20.92 17.84 -22.35
C THR A 144 -19.95 16.68 -22.07
N SER A 145 -20.44 15.46 -22.33
CA SER A 145 -19.69 14.21 -22.39
C SER A 145 -19.23 13.92 -23.83
N THR A 146 -18.03 13.36 -24.00
CA THR A 146 -17.57 12.79 -25.28
C THR A 146 -16.99 11.38 -25.06
N PRO A 147 -17.59 10.31 -25.63
CA PRO A 147 -17.04 8.96 -25.59
C PRO A 147 -16.26 8.64 -26.87
N SER A 148 -15.00 8.21 -26.73
CA SER A 148 -14.18 7.71 -27.84
C SER A 148 -14.06 6.17 -27.80
N VAL A 149 -14.35 5.60 -28.97
CA VAL A 149 -14.41 4.20 -29.43
C VAL A 149 -13.24 3.29 -28.98
N PRO A 150 -13.48 2.00 -28.61
CA PRO A 150 -12.42 1.01 -28.39
C PRO A 150 -12.04 0.23 -29.66
N GLN A 151 -10.73 0.07 -29.88
CA GLN A 151 -10.11 -0.85 -30.85
C GLN A 151 -10.15 -2.31 -30.34
N PRO A 152 -10.14 -3.34 -31.23
CA PRO A 152 -10.26 -4.74 -30.82
C PRO A 152 -8.94 -5.28 -30.27
N GLU A 153 -8.95 -5.65 -28.98
CA GLU A 153 -7.85 -6.35 -28.31
C GLU A 153 -7.75 -7.81 -28.77
N PRO A 154 -6.54 -8.32 -29.04
CA PRO A 154 -6.29 -9.73 -29.34
C PRO A 154 -6.58 -10.63 -28.11
N ALA A 155 -7.15 -11.81 -28.35
CA ALA A 155 -7.71 -12.67 -27.33
C ALA A 155 -6.67 -13.10 -26.26
N PRO A 156 -7.04 -13.08 -24.96
CA PRO A 156 -6.10 -13.23 -23.82
C PRO A 156 -5.41 -14.60 -23.69
N HIS A 157 -5.81 -15.61 -24.47
CA HIS A 157 -5.28 -16.97 -24.35
C HIS A 157 -4.03 -17.26 -25.20
N GLU A 158 -3.77 -16.50 -26.28
CA GLU A 158 -2.59 -16.74 -27.13
C GLU A 158 -1.31 -16.13 -26.52
N PHE A 159 -1.45 -15.07 -25.74
CA PHE A 159 -0.33 -14.37 -25.09
C PHE A 159 0.38 -15.21 -24.04
N THR A 160 -0.35 -16.05 -23.30
CA THR A 160 0.23 -16.83 -22.20
C THR A 160 1.09 -17.99 -22.70
N CYS A 161 0.70 -18.64 -23.81
CA CYS A 161 1.49 -19.71 -24.42
C CYS A 161 2.84 -19.20 -24.96
N GLN A 162 2.85 -18.04 -25.63
CA GLN A 162 4.09 -17.45 -26.16
C GLN A 162 5.00 -16.95 -25.03
N ALA A 163 4.46 -16.27 -24.03
CA ALA A 163 5.21 -15.80 -22.88
C ALA A 163 5.87 -16.96 -22.11
N ARG A 164 5.13 -18.06 -21.93
CA ARG A 164 5.63 -19.25 -21.25
C ARG A 164 6.79 -19.90 -21.99
N GLU A 165 6.72 -19.99 -23.31
CA GLU A 165 7.82 -20.54 -24.12
C GLU A 165 9.05 -19.61 -24.12
N ALA A 166 8.83 -18.29 -24.19
CA ALA A 166 9.91 -17.31 -24.07
C ALA A 166 10.65 -17.43 -22.73
N LEU A 167 9.90 -17.65 -21.63
CA LEU A 167 10.45 -17.88 -20.31
C LEU A 167 11.27 -19.17 -20.28
N ARG A 168 10.74 -20.26 -20.82
CA ARG A 168 11.45 -21.54 -20.93
C ARG A 168 12.80 -21.39 -21.63
N LEU A 169 12.84 -20.71 -22.78
CA LEU A 169 14.06 -20.46 -23.53
C LEU A 169 15.06 -19.62 -22.75
N ALA A 170 14.60 -18.57 -22.06
CA ALA A 170 15.44 -17.75 -21.21
C ALA A 170 16.06 -18.56 -20.06
N LEU A 171 15.29 -19.47 -19.44
CA LEU A 171 15.77 -20.33 -18.35
C LEU A 171 16.81 -21.34 -18.84
N LEU A 172 16.57 -22.02 -19.97
CA LEU A 172 17.57 -22.92 -20.58
C LEU A 172 18.88 -22.20 -20.89
N GLN A 173 18.79 -20.94 -21.32
CA GLN A 173 19.97 -20.13 -21.61
C GLN A 173 20.65 -19.60 -20.35
N ALA A 174 19.92 -19.38 -19.27
CA ALA A 174 20.45 -18.87 -18.00
C ALA A 174 21.08 -19.98 -17.15
N TYR A 175 20.48 -21.17 -17.16
CA TYR A 175 20.82 -22.30 -16.31
C TYR A 175 20.98 -23.58 -17.14
N PRO A 176 22.03 -23.67 -17.98
CA PRO A 176 22.19 -24.79 -18.91
C PRO A 176 22.38 -26.15 -18.22
N ASP A 177 22.88 -26.15 -16.98
CA ASP A 177 23.19 -27.36 -16.20
C ASP A 177 22.10 -27.72 -15.17
N GLU A 178 20.97 -27.00 -15.19
CA GLU A 178 19.87 -27.20 -14.27
C GLU A 178 18.71 -27.97 -14.91
N GLU A 179 18.08 -28.82 -14.10
CA GLU A 179 16.83 -29.47 -14.50
C GLU A 179 15.68 -28.48 -14.34
N ILE A 180 14.91 -28.29 -15.41
CA ILE A 180 13.74 -27.40 -15.41
C ILE A 180 12.48 -28.27 -15.41
N ILE A 181 11.74 -28.23 -14.31
CA ILE A 181 10.45 -28.92 -14.15
C ILE A 181 9.33 -27.93 -14.45
N ALA A 182 8.48 -28.22 -15.43
CA ALA A 182 7.31 -27.41 -15.75
C ALA A 182 6.10 -27.79 -14.89
N ASP A 183 5.23 -26.82 -14.59
CA ASP A 183 3.98 -27.01 -13.82
C ASP A 183 4.16 -27.71 -12.47
N TYR A 184 5.20 -27.34 -11.72
CA TYR A 184 5.52 -27.98 -10.46
C TYR A 184 4.42 -27.70 -9.41
N GLU A 185 3.80 -28.77 -8.92
CA GLU A 185 2.71 -28.68 -7.96
C GLU A 185 3.22 -28.56 -6.53
N THR A 186 2.80 -27.51 -5.84
CA THR A 186 3.03 -27.31 -4.41
C THR A 186 1.71 -27.39 -3.66
N ARG A 187 1.78 -27.43 -2.32
CA ARG A 187 0.58 -27.36 -1.47
C ARG A 187 -0.18 -26.04 -1.63
N GLY A 188 0.49 -25.00 -2.13
CA GLY A 188 -0.09 -23.66 -2.28
C GLY A 188 -0.46 -23.31 -3.72
N GLY A 189 -0.25 -24.17 -4.71
CA GLY A 189 -0.55 -23.89 -6.11
C GLY A 189 0.48 -24.48 -7.07
N LYS A 190 0.55 -23.94 -8.29
CA LYS A 190 1.46 -24.41 -9.33
C LYS A 190 2.50 -23.34 -9.66
N ILE A 191 3.75 -23.77 -9.80
CA ILE A 191 4.86 -22.95 -10.28
C ILE A 191 5.07 -23.28 -11.77
N ASP A 192 5.12 -22.26 -12.64
CA ASP A 192 5.24 -22.49 -14.09
C ASP A 192 6.53 -23.26 -14.45
N PHE A 193 7.65 -22.87 -13.84
CA PHE A 193 8.94 -23.55 -13.98
C PHE A 193 9.71 -23.60 -12.65
N PHE A 194 10.23 -24.76 -12.28
CA PHE A 194 10.97 -24.99 -11.05
C PHE A 194 12.34 -25.62 -11.31
N LEU A 195 13.37 -25.11 -10.65
CA LEU A 195 14.75 -25.58 -10.71
C LEU A 195 15.11 -26.20 -9.34
N PRO A 196 15.08 -27.54 -9.21
CA PRO A 196 15.18 -28.21 -7.91
C PRO A 196 16.49 -27.96 -7.17
N ARG A 197 17.64 -27.96 -7.87
CA ARG A 197 18.96 -27.83 -7.21
C ARG A 197 19.15 -26.44 -6.62
N LEU A 198 18.58 -25.42 -7.27
CA LEU A 198 18.64 -24.03 -6.82
C LEU A 198 17.46 -23.64 -5.92
N GLN A 199 16.49 -24.54 -5.74
CA GLN A 199 15.20 -24.26 -5.07
C GLN A 199 14.56 -22.96 -5.59
N LEU A 200 14.53 -22.79 -6.91
CA LEU A 200 14.08 -21.55 -7.55
C LEU A 200 12.87 -21.83 -8.45
N GLY A 201 11.78 -21.13 -8.18
CA GLY A 201 10.56 -21.17 -9.00
C GLY A 201 10.41 -19.88 -9.81
N PHE A 202 9.87 -20.01 -11.01
CA PHE A 202 9.56 -18.90 -11.91
C PHE A 202 8.09 -18.94 -12.30
N GLU A 203 7.44 -17.79 -12.24
CA GLU A 203 6.02 -17.62 -12.54
C GLU A 203 5.80 -16.39 -13.40
N LEU A 204 4.83 -16.45 -14.31
CA LEU A 204 4.41 -15.30 -15.11
C LEU A 204 3.56 -14.35 -14.27
N VAL A 205 3.89 -13.05 -14.26
CA VAL A 205 3.08 -12.02 -13.60
C VAL A 205 1.74 -11.94 -14.33
N GLY A 206 0.69 -12.45 -13.69
CA GLY A 206 -0.67 -12.51 -14.26
C GLY A 206 -1.63 -13.35 -13.42
N THR A 207 -1.10 -14.28 -12.62
CA THR A 207 -1.88 -14.96 -11.58
C THR A 207 -2.08 -14.05 -10.38
N ARG A 208 -3.31 -14.02 -9.85
CA ARG A 208 -3.67 -13.24 -8.65
C ARG A 208 -2.64 -13.51 -7.55
N TYR A 209 -2.20 -12.47 -6.84
CA TYR A 209 -1.30 -12.61 -5.72
C TYR A 209 -1.93 -13.51 -4.65
N ASP A 210 -1.44 -14.75 -4.55
CA ASP A 210 -1.84 -15.69 -3.51
C ASP A 210 -0.73 -15.78 -2.46
N TRP A 211 -0.92 -15.08 -1.35
CA TRP A 211 0.03 -15.09 -0.25
C TRP A 211 0.24 -16.50 0.34
N ARG A 212 -0.76 -17.41 0.22
CA ARG A 212 -0.62 -18.79 0.69
C ARG A 212 0.35 -19.55 -0.19
N HIS A 213 0.32 -19.30 -1.51
CA HIS A 213 1.28 -19.86 -2.45
C HIS A 213 2.71 -19.48 -2.05
N ASP A 214 2.96 -18.17 -1.90
CA ASP A 214 4.28 -17.64 -1.50
C ASP A 214 4.73 -18.19 -0.14
N PHE A 215 3.80 -18.32 0.82
CA PHE A 215 4.07 -18.90 2.14
C PHE A 215 4.52 -20.36 2.07
N TYR A 216 3.81 -21.22 1.33
CA TYR A 216 4.17 -22.63 1.21
C TYR A 216 5.48 -22.84 0.46
N CYS A 217 5.74 -22.05 -0.59
CA CYS A 217 6.99 -22.09 -1.33
C CYS A 217 8.18 -21.72 -0.42
N ARG A 218 8.08 -20.62 0.33
CA ARG A 218 9.12 -20.23 1.31
C ARG A 218 9.36 -21.30 2.37
N ARG A 219 8.30 -21.92 2.90
CA ARG A 219 8.43 -23.00 3.90
C ARG A 219 9.14 -24.24 3.35
N GLN A 220 9.09 -24.45 2.03
CA GLN A 220 9.82 -25.52 1.34
C GLN A 220 11.23 -25.11 0.89
N GLY A 221 11.69 -23.89 1.25
CA GLY A 221 12.96 -23.34 0.78
C GLY A 221 12.92 -22.80 -0.66
N ILE A 222 11.75 -22.85 -1.31
CA ILE A 222 11.59 -22.43 -2.70
C ILE A 222 11.47 -20.91 -2.77
N SER A 223 12.40 -20.28 -3.47
CA SER A 223 12.34 -18.86 -3.82
C SER A 223 11.53 -18.69 -5.11
N ILE A 224 10.41 -17.96 -5.06
CA ILE A 224 9.62 -17.65 -6.26
C ILE A 224 10.07 -16.33 -6.88
N ARG A 225 10.22 -16.33 -8.21
CA ARG A 225 10.53 -15.16 -9.05
C ARG A 225 9.40 -14.95 -10.03
N LYS A 226 8.72 -13.82 -9.90
CA LYS A 226 7.67 -13.42 -10.83
C LYS A 226 8.31 -12.66 -11.99
N VAL A 227 8.03 -13.10 -13.22
CA VAL A 227 8.57 -12.55 -14.47
C VAL A 227 7.45 -11.83 -15.20
N ALA A 228 7.62 -10.52 -15.40
CA ALA A 228 6.64 -9.72 -16.11
C ALA A 228 6.67 -10.02 -17.62
N PRO A 229 5.52 -9.92 -18.33
CA PRO A 229 5.48 -10.13 -19.77
C PRO A 229 6.41 -9.19 -20.53
N ASP A 230 6.61 -7.97 -20.04
CA ASP A 230 7.54 -7.00 -20.64
C ASP A 230 9.02 -7.47 -20.58
N GLU A 231 9.39 -8.24 -19.55
CA GLU A 231 10.73 -8.82 -19.45
C GLU A 231 10.95 -9.97 -20.45
N LEU A 232 9.86 -10.57 -20.91
CA LEU A 232 9.86 -11.68 -21.87
C LEU A 232 9.87 -11.19 -23.32
N ALA A 233 9.69 -9.89 -23.56
CA ALA A 233 9.89 -9.29 -24.87
C ALA A 233 11.32 -9.51 -25.40
N ASN A 234 12.31 -9.70 -24.50
CA ASN A 234 13.68 -10.05 -24.86
C ASN A 234 14.25 -11.17 -23.97
N PRO A 235 14.08 -12.46 -24.35
CA PRO A 235 14.49 -13.59 -23.52
C PRO A 235 16.01 -13.66 -23.32
N ILE A 236 16.81 -13.17 -24.28
CA ILE A 236 18.27 -13.14 -24.17
C ILE A 236 18.71 -12.15 -23.07
N TYR A 237 18.06 -11.00 -23.00
CA TYR A 237 18.31 -10.01 -21.95
C TYR A 237 17.95 -10.58 -20.57
N LEU A 238 16.77 -11.21 -20.46
CA LEU A 238 16.34 -11.89 -19.24
C LEU A 238 17.36 -12.94 -18.81
N ALA A 239 17.80 -13.80 -19.72
CA ALA A 239 18.80 -14.83 -19.42
C ALA A 239 20.11 -14.25 -18.89
N ARG A 240 20.63 -13.17 -19.51
CA ARG A 240 21.83 -12.48 -19.05
C ARG A 240 21.67 -11.86 -17.66
N ARG A 241 20.49 -11.33 -17.35
CA ARG A 241 20.18 -10.80 -16.01
C ARG A 241 20.16 -11.94 -14.98
N LEU A 242 19.45 -13.04 -15.26
CA LEU A 242 19.34 -14.20 -14.37
C LEU A 242 20.71 -14.81 -14.05
N ARG A 243 21.61 -14.93 -15.04
CA ARG A 243 22.99 -15.40 -14.81
C ARG A 243 23.77 -14.52 -13.84
N ARG A 244 23.66 -13.20 -13.97
CA ARG A 244 24.35 -12.27 -13.08
C ARG A 244 23.86 -12.45 -11.65
N GLU A 245 22.56 -12.61 -11.46
CA GLU A 245 21.97 -12.82 -10.12
C GLU A 245 22.31 -14.18 -9.53
N ALA A 246 22.37 -15.23 -10.35
CA ALA A 246 22.78 -16.56 -9.91
C ALA A 246 24.23 -16.59 -9.39
N TYR A 247 25.12 -15.83 -10.05
CA TYR A 247 26.52 -15.72 -9.64
C TYR A 247 26.67 -15.10 -8.24
N TRP A 248 25.86 -14.10 -7.90
CA TRP A 248 25.87 -13.47 -6.58
C TRP A 248 25.44 -14.40 -5.44
N ARG A 249 24.61 -15.42 -5.72
CA ARG A 249 24.14 -16.37 -4.69
C ARG A 249 25.12 -17.51 -4.42
N GLN A 250 26.11 -17.74 -5.29
CA GLN A 250 27.10 -18.81 -5.11
C GLN A 250 28.35 -18.35 -4.34
N THR A 251 28.56 -17.03 -4.23
CA THR A 251 29.72 -16.43 -3.55
C THR A 251 29.45 -15.99 -2.11
N THR A 252 28.24 -16.23 -1.59
CA THR A 252 27.84 -15.95 -0.20
C THR A 252 27.53 -17.26 0.52
#